data_AF-A0A9D4AQK1-F1
#
_entry.id   AF-A0A9D4AQK1-F1
#
_cell.length_a   1.000
_cell.length_b   1.000
_cell.length_c   1.000
_cell.angle_alpha   90.00
_cell.angle_beta   90.00
_cell.angle_gamma   90.00
#
_symmetry.space_group_name_H-M   'P 1'
#
loop_
_entity.id
_entity.type
_entity.pdbx_description
1 polymer ?
#
loop_
_entity_poly.entity_id
_entity_poly.type
_entity_poly.pdbx_seq_one_letter_code
_entity_poly.pdbx_strand_id
1 'polypeptide(L)' 'MPIDLIRSPDVLVCPLRPVERFRDLRPEEVIDLFQTTQMVGNVVEKHFCGTSLTISIQDGPEAGQTVK' A
#
# COMPACT_ATOMS: atom_id res chain seq x y z
N MET A 1 -7.18 24.21 -12.37
CA MET A 1 -6.75 22.83 -12.15
C MET A 1 -7.57 21.96 -13.09
N PRO A 2 -7.09 21.65 -14.31
CA PRO A 2 -7.83 20.75 -15.16
C PRO A 2 -7.81 19.36 -14.52
N ILE A 3 -8.99 18.77 -14.49
CA ILE A 3 -9.30 17.46 -13.97
C ILE A 3 -8.85 16.41 -14.99
N ASP A 4 -7.55 16.33 -15.24
CA ASP A 4 -7.01 15.27 -16.07
C ASP A 4 -7.01 13.98 -15.26
N LEU A 5 -7.99 13.15 -15.60
CA LEU A 5 -8.24 11.75 -15.24
C LEU A 5 -7.05 10.85 -15.65
N ILE A 6 -5.83 11.23 -15.27
CA ILE A 6 -4.62 10.44 -15.47
C ILE A 6 -4.55 9.52 -14.25
N ARG A 7 -4.83 8.23 -14.45
CA ARG A 7 -4.61 7.22 -13.42
C ARG A 7 -3.19 7.39 -12.88
N SER A 8 -3.07 7.84 -11.65
CA SER A 8 -1.81 7.74 -10.92
C SER A 8 -1.44 6.25 -10.86
N PRO A 9 -0.20 5.87 -11.20
CA PRO A 9 0.22 4.50 -11.08
C PRO A 9 0.30 4.13 -9.60
N ASP A 10 -0.59 3.24 -9.16
CA ASP A 10 -0.64 2.74 -7.79
C ASP A 10 -0.50 1.21 -7.77
N VAL A 11 0.08 0.69 -6.68
CA VAL A 11 0.24 -0.74 -6.44
C VAL A 11 -0.26 -1.08 -5.03
N LEU A 12 -0.65 -2.33 -4.83
CA LEU A 12 -1.06 -2.85 -3.51
C LEU A 12 -0.04 -3.89 -3.03
N VAL A 13 0.29 -3.83 -1.74
CA VAL A 13 1.03 -4.87 -1.02
C VAL A 13 0.09 -5.42 0.04
N CYS A 14 -0.06 -6.74 0.12
CA CYS A 14 -0.96 -7.38 1.06
C CYS A 14 -0.31 -8.61 1.70
N PRO A 15 -0.65 -8.95 2.95
CA PRO A 15 -0.20 -10.17 3.59
C PRO A 15 -0.75 -11.41 2.86
N LEU A 16 -0.02 -12.51 2.88
CA LEU A 16 -0.47 -13.78 2.29
C LEU A 16 -1.64 -14.39 3.07
N ARG A 17 -1.62 -14.28 4.40
CA ARG A 17 -2.73 -14.72 5.24
C ARG A 17 -3.84 -13.66 5.19
N PRO A 18 -5.09 -14.04 4.85
CA PRO A 18 -6.20 -13.10 4.88
C PRO A 18 -6.44 -12.60 6.30
N VAL A 19 -6.40 -11.27 6.47
CA VAL A 19 -6.71 -10.57 7.72
C VAL A 19 -7.47 -9.28 7.39
N GLU A 20 -8.48 -8.97 8.19
CA GLU A 20 -9.36 -7.81 7.92
C GLU A 20 -8.73 -6.51 8.40
N ARG A 21 -8.00 -6.54 9.54
CA ARG A 21 -7.45 -5.33 10.18
C ARG A 21 -5.95 -5.44 10.41
N PHE A 22 -5.28 -4.29 10.41
CA PHE A 22 -3.84 -4.21 10.70
C PHE A 22 -3.49 -4.82 12.06
N ARG A 23 -4.37 -4.66 13.06
CA ARG A 23 -4.21 -5.25 14.41
C ARG A 23 -4.25 -6.78 14.44
N ASP A 24 -4.75 -7.42 13.38
CA ASP A 24 -4.88 -8.88 13.29
C ASP A 24 -3.62 -9.54 12.69
N LEU A 25 -2.65 -8.73 12.25
CA LEU A 25 -1.34 -9.18 11.82
C LEU A 25 -0.50 -9.64 13.01
N ARG A 26 0.25 -10.71 12.79
CA ARG A 26 1.31 -11.13 13.71
C ARG A 26 2.53 -10.22 13.56
N PRO A 27 3.37 -10.07 14.60
CA PRO A 27 4.56 -9.21 14.53
C PRO A 27 5.46 -9.51 13.32
N GLU A 28 5.67 -10.78 12.99
CA GLU A 28 6.44 -11.21 11.83
C GLU A 28 5.81 -10.79 10.49
N GLU A 29 4.47 -10.74 10.41
CA GLU A 29 3.75 -10.32 9.21
C GLU A 29 3.79 -8.80 9.03
N VAL A 30 3.82 -8.03 10.13
CA VAL A 30 4.02 -6.58 10.06
C VAL A 30 5.41 -6.26 9.50
N ILE A 31 6.45 -6.97 9.97
CA ILE A 31 7.81 -6.80 9.48
C ILE A 31 7.88 -7.12 7.99
N ASP A 32 7.36 -8.28 7.58
CA ASP A 32 7.36 -8.74 6.18
C ASP A 32 6.58 -7.78 5.26
N LEU A 33 5.41 -7.30 5.70
CA LEU A 33 4.58 -6.38 4.94
C LEU A 33 5.32 -5.07 4.63
N PHE A 34 5.97 -4.47 5.63
CA PHE A 34 6.68 -3.20 5.44
C PHE A 34 8.04 -3.35 4.74
N GLN A 35 8.75 -4.48 4.94
CA GLN A 35 9.94 -4.80 4.15
C GLN A 35 9.61 -4.94 2.66
N THR A 36 8.52 -5.66 2.36
CA THR A 36 8.01 -5.79 0.99
C THR A 36 7.57 -4.45 0.43
N THR A 37 6.87 -3.63 1.22
CA THR A 37 6.46 -2.27 0.81
C THR A 37 7.67 -1.39 0.46
N GLN A 38 8.75 -1.43 1.24
CA GLN A 38 9.98 -0.71 0.94
C GLN A 38 10.62 -1.18 -0.38
N MET A 39 10.70 -2.49 -0.61
CA MET A 39 11.23 -3.06 -1.85
C MET A 39 10.41 -2.63 -3.07
N VAL A 40 9.08 -2.76 -2.97
CA VAL A 40 8.15 -2.34 -4.04
C VAL A 40 8.25 -0.84 -4.29
N GLY A 41 8.34 -0.02 -3.24
CA GLY A 41 8.48 1.43 -3.36
C GLY A 41 9.71 1.83 -4.20
N ASN A 42 10.87 1.24 -3.91
CA ASN A 42 12.10 1.49 -4.68
C ASN A 42 11.94 1.12 -6.18
N VAL A 43 11.22 0.03 -6.47
CA VAL A 43 10.95 -0.40 -7.85
C VAL A 43 9.99 0.56 -8.54
N VAL A 44 8.91 0.97 -7.87
CA VAL A 44 7.90 1.90 -8.38
C VAL A 44 8.52 3.27 -8.68
N GLU A 45 9.28 3.86 -7.75
CA GLU A 45 9.96 5.14 -7.99
C GLU A 45 10.89 5.07 -9.19
N LYS A 46 11.72 4.02 -9.27
CA LYS A 46 12.62 3.85 -10.41
C LYS A 46 11.86 3.67 -11.73
N HIS A 47 10.80 2.87 -11.73
CA HIS A 47 10.03 2.58 -12.94
C HIS A 47 9.29 3.80 -13.47
N PHE A 48 8.70 4.61 -12.58
CA PHE A 48 7.95 5.81 -12.95
C PHE A 48 8.78 7.10 -12.90
N CYS A 49 10.10 6.98 -12.69
CA CYS A 49 11.01 8.13 -12.53
C CYS A 49 10.53 9.12 -11.45
N GLY A 50 9.92 8.60 -10.39
CA GLY A 50 9.44 9.37 -9.25
C GLY A 50 10.54 9.66 -8.23
N THR A 51 10.34 10.68 -7.42
CA THR A 51 11.25 11.08 -6.31
C THR A 51 10.58 10.98 -4.95
N SER A 52 9.31 10.60 -4.91
CA SER A 52 8.50 10.52 -3.70
C SER A 52 7.37 9.51 -3.88
N LEU A 53 6.96 8.90 -2.77
CA LEU A 53 5.82 8.00 -2.68
C LEU A 53 4.95 8.37 -1.49
N THR A 54 3.67 8.05 -1.59
CA THR A 54 2.74 8.02 -0.45
C THR A 54 2.40 6.57 -0.16
N ILE A 55 2.62 6.13 1.08
CA ILE A 55 2.17 4.82 1.57
C ILE A 55 0.96 5.07 2.47
N SER A 56 -0.16 4.42 2.18
CA SER A 56 -1.39 4.55 2.97
C SER A 56 -2.00 3.19 3.28
N ILE A 57 -2.62 3.07 4.45
CA ILE A 57 -3.39 1.89 4.88
C ILE A 57 -4.77 2.40 5.31
N GLN A 58 -5.81 1.85 4.69
CA GLN A 58 -7.20 2.10 5.06
C GLN A 58 -7.66 1.00 6.02
N ASP A 59 -7.40 1.19 7.31
CA ASP A 59 -7.69 0.20 8.36
C ASP A 59 -9.08 0.43 8.97
N GLY A 60 -10.10 -0.23 8.41
CA GLY A 60 -11.49 -0.20 8.86
C GLY A 60 -12.43 0.61 7.96
N PRO A 61 -13.76 0.44 8.12
CA PRO A 61 -14.77 1.07 7.26
C PRO A 61 -14.69 2.61 7.24
N GLU A 62 -14.50 3.23 8.40
CA GLU A 62 -14.41 4.69 8.53
C GLU A 62 -13.14 5.27 7.89
N ALA A 63 -12.11 4.44 7.67
CA ALA A 63 -10.91 4.80 6.93
C ALA A 63 -11.07 4.62 5.41
N GLY A 64 -12.25 4.17 4.94
CA GLY A 64 -12.54 3.93 3.52
C GLY A 64 -12.27 2.50 3.04
N GLN A 65 -11.97 1.55 3.93
CA GLN A 65 -11.65 0.16 3.55
C GLN A 65 -12.78 -0.49 2.73
N THR A 66 -12.45 -0.94 1.51
CA THR A 66 -13.42 -1.56 0.58
C THR A 66 -13.27 -3.08 0.44
N VAL A 67 -12.10 -3.63 0.78
CA VAL A 67 -11.77 -5.06 0.66
C VAL A 67 -11.48 -5.64 2.05
N LYS A 68 -11.97 -6.87 2.28
CA LYS A 68 -11.86 -7.62 3.54
C LYS A 68 -11.00 -8.86 3.37
#